data_AF-A0A067R0Q2-F1
#
_entry.id   AF-A0A067R0Q2-F1
#
_cell.length_a   1.000
_cell.length_b   1.000
_cell.length_c   1.000
_cell.angle_alpha   90.00
_cell.angle_beta   90.00
_cell.angle_gamma   90.00
#
_symmetry.space_group_name_H-M   'P 1'
#
loop_
_entity.id
_entity.type
_entity.pdbx_description
1 polymer ?
#
loop_
_entity_poly.entity_id
_entity_poly.type
_entity_poly.pdbx_seq_one_letter_code
_entity_poly.pdbx_strand_id
1 'polypeptide(L)'
;GSGLECYVCTNQERNGDKCLNTIKTCEQGEDVCLSEIKWGSTPYWSQGAQKQYYISKRCATKEACVKTRNRYMKYCTHIWYEDWKCSECCQGDRCNYYVIVSFFCR
;
A
#
# COMPACT_ATOMS: atom_id res chain seq x y z
N GLY A 1 17.49 -8.20 -18.71
CA GLY A 1 17.40 -7.98 -17.24
C GLY A 1 16.06 -8.49 -16.78
N SER A 2 15.97 -9.11 -15.60
CA SER A 2 14.67 -9.45 -15.01
C SER A 2 13.90 -8.16 -14.73
N GLY A 3 12.58 -8.19 -14.90
CA GLY A 3 11.72 -7.07 -14.50
C GLY A 3 11.74 -6.87 -12.98
N LEU A 4 11.35 -5.67 -12.54
CA LEU A 4 11.19 -5.33 -11.12
C LEU A 4 10.32 -6.37 -10.41
N GLU A 5 10.69 -6.79 -9.22
CA GLU A 5 9.84 -7.66 -8.38
C GLU A 5 9.24 -6.89 -7.20
N CYS A 6 7.96 -7.10 -6.91
CA CYS A 6 7.30 -6.49 -5.75
C CYS A 6 6.54 -7.54 -4.94
N TYR A 7 6.42 -7.30 -3.62
CA TYR A 7 5.40 -7.98 -2.83
C TYR A 7 4.01 -7.50 -3.26
N VAL A 8 3.05 -8.41 -3.38
CA VAL A 8 1.68 -8.12 -3.81
C VAL A 8 0.65 -8.73 -2.88
N CYS A 9 -0.35 -7.95 -2.51
CA CYS A 9 -1.47 -8.42 -1.70
C CYS A 9 -2.64 -7.43 -1.82
N THR A 10 -3.85 -7.86 -1.47
CA THR A 10 -5.05 -7.03 -1.61
C THR A 10 -5.88 -7.10 -0.34
N ASN A 11 -6.15 -5.95 0.28
CA ASN A 11 -7.02 -5.80 1.45
C ASN A 11 -6.71 -6.79 2.60
N GLN A 12 -5.44 -7.00 2.93
CA GLN A 12 -5.04 -7.86 4.04
C GLN A 12 -5.06 -7.07 5.36
N GLU A 13 -5.49 -7.67 6.46
CA GLU A 13 -5.59 -7.00 7.76
C GLU A 13 -4.23 -6.73 8.41
N ARG A 14 -3.19 -7.44 7.97
CA ARG A 14 -1.84 -7.35 8.54
C ARG A 14 -0.78 -7.41 7.45
N ASN A 15 0.38 -6.83 7.72
CA ASN A 15 1.56 -6.98 6.88
C ASN A 15 2.25 -8.33 7.17
N GLY A 16 1.57 -9.40 6.83
CA GLY A 16 2.01 -10.78 7.02
C GLY A 16 1.48 -11.65 5.88
N ASP A 17 1.69 -12.96 6.00
CA ASP A 17 1.15 -13.97 5.09
C ASP A 17 1.34 -13.58 3.62
N LYS A 18 0.24 -13.30 2.91
CA LYS A 18 0.25 -12.91 1.50
C LYS A 18 1.12 -11.67 1.24
N CYS A 19 1.09 -10.66 2.12
CA CYS A 19 1.85 -9.43 1.92
C CYS A 19 3.36 -9.59 2.07
N LEU A 20 3.85 -10.72 2.61
CA LEU A 20 5.29 -11.01 2.75
C LEU A 20 5.75 -12.23 1.94
N ASN A 21 4.82 -13.03 1.40
CA ASN A 21 5.15 -14.28 0.71
C ASN A 21 4.69 -14.31 -0.75
N THR A 22 3.84 -13.39 -1.19
CA THR A 22 3.38 -13.32 -2.58
C THR A 22 4.19 -12.26 -3.34
N ILE A 23 5.02 -12.71 -4.27
CA ILE A 23 5.88 -11.87 -5.11
C ILE A 23 5.37 -11.94 -6.56
N LYS A 24 5.36 -10.80 -7.25
CA LYS A 24 5.05 -10.69 -8.69
C LYS A 24 6.21 -9.99 -9.38
N THR A 25 6.65 -10.54 -10.53
CA THR A 25 7.47 -9.80 -11.49
C THR A 25 6.58 -8.81 -12.23
N CYS A 26 6.91 -7.53 -12.13
CA CYS A 26 6.13 -6.42 -12.67
C CYS A 26 6.16 -6.38 -14.19
N GLU A 27 5.10 -5.83 -14.78
CA GLU A 27 4.92 -5.72 -16.23
C GLU A 27 5.80 -4.61 -16.82
N GLN A 28 5.93 -4.60 -18.14
CA GLN A 28 6.67 -3.54 -18.83
C GLN A 28 6.02 -2.17 -18.54
N GLY A 29 6.81 -1.24 -17.99
CA GLY A 29 6.36 0.09 -17.58
C GLY A 29 5.94 0.19 -16.10
N GLU A 30 5.82 -0.93 -15.38
CA GLU A 30 5.66 -0.93 -13.92
C GLU A 30 7.03 -0.88 -13.26
N ASP A 31 7.50 0.33 -12.96
CA ASP A 31 8.85 0.64 -12.49
C ASP A 31 8.95 0.91 -10.99
N VAL A 32 7.83 0.82 -10.25
CA VAL A 32 7.80 1.02 -8.79
C VAL A 32 6.87 0.02 -8.09
N CYS A 33 7.14 -0.24 -6.82
CA CYS A 33 6.21 -0.92 -5.93
C CYS A 33 5.38 0.12 -5.18
N LEU A 34 4.05 -0.03 -5.22
CA LEU A 34 3.11 0.76 -4.44
C LEU A 34 2.61 -0.05 -3.24
N SER A 35 2.67 0.56 -2.06
CA SER A 35 1.98 0.08 -0.85
C SER A 35 0.88 1.06 -0.45
N GLU A 36 -0.24 0.54 0.02
CA GLU A 36 -1.35 1.29 0.58
C GLU A 36 -1.76 0.66 1.91
N ILE A 37 -2.02 1.49 2.91
CA ILE A 37 -2.66 1.09 4.17
C ILE A 37 -3.84 2.01 4.43
N LYS A 38 -5.00 1.42 4.71
CA LYS A 38 -6.19 2.15 5.15
C LYS A 38 -6.62 1.67 6.52
N TRP A 39 -7.13 2.59 7.31
CA TRP A 39 -7.81 2.33 8.57
C TRP A 39 -9.24 2.84 8.44
N GLY A 40 -10.20 1.96 8.69
CA GLY A 40 -11.62 2.31 8.63
C GLY A 40 -12.54 1.10 8.70
N SER A 41 -13.84 1.36 8.65
CA SER A 41 -14.88 0.33 8.54
C SER A 41 -14.98 -0.21 7.10
N THR A 42 -15.41 -1.47 6.92
CA THR A 42 -15.68 -2.08 5.61
C THR A 42 -16.65 -1.22 4.77
N PRO A 43 -16.75 -1.41 3.44
CA PRO A 43 -17.51 -0.51 2.54
C PRO A 43 -19.01 -0.36 2.84
N TYR A 44 -19.58 -1.12 3.78
CA TYR A 44 -20.95 -0.94 4.23
C TYR A 44 -20.94 -0.35 5.63
N TRP A 45 -21.41 0.89 5.76
CA TRP A 45 -21.66 1.51 7.06
C TRP A 45 -22.61 0.61 7.86
N SER A 46 -22.14 0.11 9.00
CA SER A 46 -22.98 -0.53 10.00
C SER A 46 -22.72 0.11 11.35
N GLN A 47 -23.79 0.32 12.12
CA GLN A 47 -23.67 0.79 13.49
C GLN A 47 -22.85 -0.25 14.28
N GLY A 48 -21.69 0.16 14.79
CA GLY A 48 -20.77 -0.72 15.52
C GLY A 48 -19.75 -1.51 14.68
N ALA A 49 -19.59 -1.20 13.39
CA ALA A 49 -18.54 -1.82 12.57
C ALA A 49 -17.15 -1.55 13.18
N GLN A 50 -16.42 -2.62 13.49
CA GLN A 50 -15.05 -2.50 14.00
C GLN A 50 -14.14 -1.95 12.90
N LYS A 51 -13.38 -0.90 13.23
CA LYS A 51 -12.32 -0.40 12.35
C LYS A 51 -11.19 -1.40 12.33
N GLN A 52 -10.61 -1.59 11.14
CA GLN A 52 -9.46 -2.47 10.97
C GLN A 52 -8.53 -1.92 9.89
N TYR A 53 -7.32 -2.47 9.88
CA TYR A 53 -6.36 -2.18 8.82
C TYR A 53 -6.73 -2.94 7.56
N TYR A 54 -6.39 -2.34 6.43
CA TYR A 54 -6.33 -3.06 5.18
C TYR A 54 -5.12 -2.60 4.39
N ILE A 55 -4.31 -3.57 4.02
CA ILE A 55 -3.04 -3.40 3.36
C ILE A 55 -3.15 -3.98 1.96
N SER A 56 -2.75 -3.17 0.99
CA SER A 56 -2.64 -3.59 -0.39
C SER A 56 -1.26 -3.22 -0.91
N LYS A 57 -0.64 -4.13 -1.66
CA LYS A 57 0.65 -3.96 -2.29
C LYS A 57 0.56 -4.39 -3.75
N ARG A 58 1.15 -3.64 -4.66
CA ARG A 58 1.13 -3.95 -6.10
C ARG A 58 2.29 -3.32 -6.85
N CYS A 59 2.57 -3.87 -8.03
CA CYS A 59 3.31 -3.17 -9.06
C CYS A 59 2.52 -1.94 -9.54
N ALA A 60 3.24 -0.88 -9.93
CA ALA A 60 2.66 0.33 -10.46
C ALA A 60 3.66 1.07 -11.35
N THR A 61 3.16 1.97 -12.20
CA THR A 61 4.01 2.99 -12.82
C THR A 61 4.27 4.12 -11.83
N LYS A 62 5.38 4.84 -12.00
CA LYS A 62 5.72 6.03 -11.21
C LYS A 62 4.60 7.07 -11.18
N GLU A 63 3.94 7.33 -12.30
CA GLU A 63 2.84 8.30 -12.41
C GLU A 63 1.63 7.86 -11.60
N ALA A 64 1.25 6.58 -11.71
CA ALA A 64 0.15 6.02 -10.95
C ALA A 64 0.44 6.08 -9.45
N CYS A 65 1.70 5.86 -9.07
CA CYS A 65 2.16 5.89 -7.70
C CYS A 65 2.09 7.31 -7.12
N VAL A 66 2.66 8.30 -7.81
CA VAL A 66 2.61 9.72 -7.40
C VAL A 66 1.18 10.23 -7.33
N LYS A 67 0.32 9.89 -8.30
CA LYS A 67 -1.11 10.24 -8.27
C LYS A 67 -1.81 9.66 -7.03
N THR A 68 -1.51 8.42 -6.70
CA THR A 68 -2.06 7.73 -5.52
C THR A 68 -1.59 8.38 -4.23
N ARG A 69 -0.30 8.71 -4.14
CA ARG A 69 0.30 9.42 -3.01
C ARG A 69 -0.32 10.80 -2.80
N ASN A 70 -0.42 11.60 -3.85
CA ASN A 70 -1.03 12.94 -3.79
C ASN A 70 -2.50 12.91 -3.35
N ARG A 71 -3.21 11.82 -3.65
CA ARG A 71 -4.60 11.62 -3.23
C ARG A 71 -4.70 11.25 -1.76
N TYR A 72 -3.92 10.29 -1.28
CA TYR A 72 -4.13 9.69 0.04
C TYR A 72 -3.27 10.30 1.13
N MET A 73 -2.06 10.78 0.86
CA MET A 73 -1.18 11.33 1.91
C MET A 73 -1.77 12.56 2.62
N LYS A 74 -2.71 13.28 1.99
CA LYS A 74 -3.47 14.37 2.63
C LYS A 74 -4.37 13.88 3.77
N TYR A 75 -4.75 12.61 3.73
CA TYR A 75 -5.61 11.93 4.70
C TYR A 75 -4.83 10.90 5.52
N CYS A 76 -3.50 10.93 5.51
CA CYS A 76 -2.65 10.04 6.28
C CYS A 76 -2.39 10.65 7.67
N THR A 77 -3.39 10.56 8.56
CA THR A 77 -3.35 11.21 9.89
C THR A 77 -3.00 10.27 11.04
N HIS A 78 -3.21 8.96 10.86
CA HIS A 78 -3.04 7.92 11.89
C HIS A 78 -3.95 8.12 13.14
N ILE A 79 -5.01 8.91 13.02
CA ILE A 79 -5.98 9.16 14.10
C ILE A 79 -6.94 7.97 14.20
N TRP A 80 -6.98 7.32 15.36
CA TRP A 80 -7.67 6.02 15.52
C TRP A 80 -9.20 6.07 15.35
N TYR A 81 -9.86 7.21 15.60
CA TYR A 81 -11.31 7.34 15.44
C TYR A 81 -11.73 7.84 14.04
N GLU A 82 -10.80 8.42 13.27
CA GLU A 82 -11.05 8.87 11.91
C GLU A 82 -10.74 7.76 10.90
N ASP A 83 -11.27 7.87 9.69
CA ASP A 83 -10.81 7.05 8.58
C ASP A 83 -9.58 7.72 7.97
N TRP A 84 -8.53 6.96 7.74
CA TRP A 84 -7.32 7.48 7.14
C TRP A 84 -6.72 6.47 6.15
N LYS A 85 -5.93 7.00 5.22
CA LYS A 85 -5.26 6.20 4.21
C LYS A 85 -3.90 6.77 3.90
N CYS A 86 -2.89 5.90 3.90
CA CYS A 86 -1.52 6.24 3.54
C CYS A 86 -1.08 5.43 2.34
N SER A 87 -0.14 5.96 1.58
CA SER A 87 0.47 5.25 0.46
C SER A 87 1.93 5.63 0.29
N GLU A 88 2.72 4.67 -0.13
CA GLU A 88 4.16 4.82 -0.35
C GLU A 88 4.57 4.20 -1.69
N CYS A 89 5.57 4.83 -2.30
CA CYS A 89 6.22 4.40 -3.53
C CYS A 89 7.67 4.07 -3.21
N CYS A 90 8.15 2.91 -3.65
CA CYS A 90 9.57 2.58 -3.60
C CYS A 90 10.03 1.96 -4.92
N GLN A 91 11.32 2.09 -5.22
CA GLN A 91 11.96 1.55 -6.41
C GLN A 91 13.04 0.55 -6.00
N GLY A 92 13.09 -0.59 -6.70
CA GLY A 92 14.03 -1.68 -6.44
C GLY A 92 13.31 -2.97 -6.01
N ASP A 93 13.96 -4.11 -6.26
CA ASP A 93 13.34 -5.41 -6.05
C ASP A 93 12.93 -5.63 -4.59
N ARG A 94 11.65 -5.97 -4.40
CA ARG A 94 11.04 -6.29 -3.11
C ARG A 94 11.21 -5.18 -2.07
N CYS A 95 11.36 -3.93 -2.51
CA CYS A 95 11.55 -2.77 -1.64
C CYS A 95 10.37 -2.54 -0.67
N ASN A 96 9.18 -3.03 -1.02
CA ASN A 96 7.95 -2.84 -0.26
C ASN A 96 7.69 -3.95 0.78
N TYR A 97 8.74 -4.49 1.42
CA TYR A 97 8.60 -5.46 2.52
C TYR A 97 7.75 -4.91 3.66
N TYR A 98 8.02 -3.66 4.07
CA TYR A 98 7.18 -2.90 4.99
C TYR A 98 6.07 -2.16 4.24
N VAL A 99 4.99 -1.80 4.93
CA VAL A 99 3.84 -1.12 4.28
C VAL A 99 4.10 0.36 4.05
N ILE A 100 4.58 1.06 5.07
CA ILE A 100 5.03 2.45 4.99
C ILE A 100 6.33 2.53 5.80
N VAL A 101 7.42 2.97 5.18
CA VAL A 101 8.68 3.25 5.87
C VAL A 101 8.82 4.76 5.95
N SER A 102 8.48 5.35 7.10
CA SER A 102 8.44 6.82 7.33
C SER A 102 9.73 7.59 6.98
N PHE A 103 10.81 6.90 6.57
CA PHE A 103 12.13 7.43 6.26
C PHE A 103 12.41 7.72 4.78
N PHE A 104 11.64 7.20 3.81
CA PHE A 104 11.86 7.49 2.38
C PHE A 104 10.84 8.48 1.83
N CYS A 105 10.80 9.66 2.45
CA CYS A 105 10.17 10.85 1.90
C CYS A 105 11.26 11.86 1.52
N ARG A 106 12.12 11.52 0.56
CA ARG A 106 12.96 12.48 -0.16
C ARG A 106 12.83 12.26 -1.66
#